data_AF-A0A4Q5WPV6-F1
#
_entry.id   AF-A0A4Q5WPV6-F1
#
_cell.length_a   1.000
_cell.length_b   1.000
_cell.length_c   1.000
_cell.angle_alpha   90.00
_cell.angle_beta   90.00
_cell.angle_gamma   90.00
#
_symmetry.space_group_name_H-M   'P 1'
#
loop_
_entity.id
_entity.type
_entity.pdbx_description
1 polymer ?
#
loop_
_entity_poly.entity_id
_entity_poly.type
_entity_poly.pdbx_seq_one_letter_code
_entity_poly.pdbx_strand_id
1 'polypeptide(L)'
;MNQALIDNSLLSLACLCALLLTWTTKRRRAGSLPSFLLLFAALVVFLNMWAHTVAVLLVNWARYRSGIFYYTFAFYGQLLLGVTAIFLSGFGIHYARRHIRGVAGQRRSLYWLNAATIALFLPVIPLNPIGALPVLAALLSVLTLVFSKAHPGPVAGAGKKALAAA
;
A
#
# COMPACT_ATOMS: atom_id res chain seq x y z
N MET A 1 5.66 -27.24 -3.32
CA MET A 1 5.61 -25.88 -3.93
C MET A 1 6.72 -25.06 -3.34
N ASN A 2 7.53 -24.38 -4.16
CA ASN A 2 8.71 -23.66 -3.68
C ASN A 2 8.30 -22.26 -3.19
N GLN A 3 7.96 -22.14 -1.91
CA GLN A 3 7.37 -20.93 -1.31
C GLN A 3 8.28 -19.69 -1.48
N ALA A 4 9.59 -19.87 -1.34
CA ALA A 4 10.58 -18.82 -1.57
C ALA A 4 10.53 -18.23 -2.99
N LEU A 5 10.21 -19.04 -4.00
CA LEU A 5 10.12 -18.58 -5.38
C LEU A 5 8.90 -17.68 -5.58
N ILE A 6 7.78 -18.01 -4.95
CA ILE A 6 6.55 -17.20 -4.97
C ILE A 6 6.81 -15.86 -4.28
N ASP A 7 7.38 -15.87 -3.08
CA ASP A 7 7.66 -14.66 -2.31
C ASP A 7 8.62 -13.72 -3.07
N ASN A 8 9.68 -14.27 -3.66
CA ASN A 8 10.63 -13.52 -4.48
C ASN A 8 9.98 -12.95 -5.76
N SER A 9 9.06 -13.70 -6.38
CA SER A 9 8.33 -13.23 -7.56
C SER A 9 7.35 -12.09 -7.24
N LEU A 10 6.71 -12.12 -6.06
CA LEU A 10 5.83 -11.04 -5.60
C LEU A 10 6.63 -9.79 -5.27
N LEU A 11 7.80 -9.95 -4.65
CA LEU A 11 8.69 -8.85 -4.33
C LEU A 11 9.27 -8.20 -5.60
N SER A 12 9.71 -8.99 -6.57
CA SER A 12 10.19 -8.48 -7.85
C SER A 12 9.06 -7.78 -8.62
N LEU A 13 7.85 -8.33 -8.63
CA LEU A 13 6.68 -7.69 -9.22
C LEU A 13 6.33 -6.36 -8.53
N ALA A 14 6.35 -6.32 -7.19
CA ALA A 14 6.13 -5.09 -6.44
C ALA A 14 7.17 -4.01 -6.78
N CYS A 15 8.44 -4.41 -6.90
CA CYS A 15 9.53 -3.53 -7.30
C CYS A 15 9.33 -2.99 -8.73
N LEU A 16 9.04 -3.86 -9.70
CA LEU A 16 8.78 -3.49 -11.09
C LEU A 16 7.56 -2.57 -11.20
N CYS A 17 6.45 -2.90 -10.54
CA CYS A 17 5.25 -2.07 -10.53
C CYS A 17 5.52 -0.69 -9.90
N ALA A 18 6.26 -0.64 -8.78
CA ALA A 18 6.62 0.62 -8.15
C ALA A 18 7.52 1.47 -9.05
N LEU A 19 8.50 0.86 -9.72
CA LEU A 19 9.34 1.52 -10.71
C LEU A 19 8.52 2.06 -11.88
N LEU A 20 7.65 1.25 -12.47
CA LEU A 20 6.79 1.65 -13.59
C LEU A 20 5.82 2.77 -13.20
N LEU A 21 5.19 2.69 -12.02
CA LEU A 21 4.28 3.72 -11.52
C LEU A 21 5.02 5.03 -11.22
N THR A 22 6.23 4.94 -10.66
CA THR A 22 7.09 6.10 -10.43
C THR A 22 7.52 6.73 -11.77
N TRP A 23 7.90 5.89 -12.74
CA TRP A 23 8.33 6.31 -14.07
C TRP A 23 7.20 6.98 -14.87
N THR A 24 6.00 6.41 -14.87
CA THR A 24 4.82 6.98 -15.56
C THR A 24 4.28 8.24 -14.89
N THR A 25 4.61 8.48 -13.62
CA THR A 25 4.19 9.70 -12.88
C THR A 25 5.18 10.87 -13.06
N LYS A 26 6.22 10.72 -13.91
CA LYS A 26 7.33 11.67 -14.16
C LYS A 26 6.99 13.10 -14.67
N ARG A 27 5.72 13.53 -14.70
CA ARG A 27 5.39 14.89 -15.17
C ARG A 27 5.96 16.02 -14.29
N ARG A 28 6.46 15.73 -13.09
CA ARG A 28 7.26 16.64 -12.24
C ARG A 28 8.26 15.82 -11.42
N ARG A 29 9.57 15.93 -11.66
CA ARG A 29 10.74 15.44 -10.85
C ARG A 29 10.43 14.34 -9.79
N ALA A 30 9.68 13.31 -10.18
CA ALA A 30 9.22 12.21 -9.32
C ALA A 30 10.18 11.03 -9.33
N GLY A 31 11.36 11.18 -9.95
CA GLY A 31 12.44 10.19 -9.93
C GLY A 31 13.24 10.20 -8.61
N SER A 32 12.67 10.74 -7.54
CA SER A 32 13.31 10.76 -6.23
C SER A 32 13.07 9.43 -5.54
N LEU A 33 14.11 8.86 -4.93
CA LEU A 33 14.04 7.65 -4.11
C LEU A 33 12.85 7.64 -3.12
N PRO A 34 12.45 8.78 -2.49
CA PRO A 34 11.26 8.83 -1.67
C PRO A 34 9.95 8.50 -2.41
N SER A 35 9.77 8.95 -3.65
CA SER A 35 8.55 8.66 -4.42
C SER A 35 8.43 7.15 -4.71
N PHE A 36 9.56 6.51 -5.02
CA PHE A 36 9.64 5.07 -5.21
C PHE A 36 9.31 4.32 -3.91
N LEU A 37 9.98 4.65 -2.80
CA LEU A 37 9.79 3.98 -1.51
C LEU A 37 8.34 4.09 -1.01
N LEU A 38 7.71 5.24 -1.22
CA LEU A 38 6.34 5.49 -0.78
C LEU A 38 5.32 4.64 -1.55
N LEU A 39 5.53 4.45 -2.87
CA LEU A 39 4.71 3.54 -3.68
C LEU A 39 5.04 2.07 -3.41
N PHE A 40 6.32 1.74 -3.30
CA PHE A 40 6.80 0.38 -3.05
C PHE A 40 6.24 -0.17 -1.74
N ALA A 41 6.27 0.63 -0.66
CA ALA A 41 5.73 0.23 0.63
C ALA A 41 4.26 -0.19 0.55
N ALA A 42 3.41 0.59 -0.14
CA ALA A 42 1.99 0.23 -0.27
C ALA A 42 1.79 -0.94 -1.25
N LEU A 43 2.55 -1.01 -2.35
CA LEU A 43 2.44 -2.07 -3.35
C LEU A 43 2.87 -3.45 -2.84
N VAL A 44 3.92 -3.52 -2.03
CA VAL A 44 4.39 -4.79 -1.48
C VAL A 44 3.33 -5.41 -0.57
N VAL A 45 2.62 -4.59 0.22
CA VAL A 45 1.48 -5.03 1.03
C VAL A 45 0.34 -5.48 0.14
N PHE A 46 -0.03 -4.66 -0.84
CA PHE A 46 -1.15 -4.94 -1.74
C PHE A 46 -1.00 -6.28 -2.45
N LEU A 47 0.15 -6.52 -3.08
CA LEU A 47 0.40 -7.74 -3.84
C LEU A 47 0.52 -8.97 -2.94
N ASN A 48 1.21 -8.87 -1.80
CA ASN A 48 1.32 -9.99 -0.86
C ASN A 48 -0.05 -10.37 -0.28
N MET A 49 -0.85 -9.39 0.13
CA MET A 49 -2.17 -9.65 0.72
C MET A 49 -3.17 -10.12 -0.34
N TRP A 50 -3.05 -9.66 -1.57
CA TRP A 50 -3.79 -10.20 -2.71
C TRP A 50 -3.47 -11.68 -2.94
N ALA A 51 -2.19 -12.03 -3.07
CA ALA A 51 -1.75 -13.41 -3.25
C ALA A 51 -2.17 -14.30 -2.08
N HIS A 52 -2.02 -13.81 -0.84
CA HIS A 52 -2.47 -14.51 0.35
C HIS A 52 -3.98 -14.78 0.32
N THR A 53 -4.80 -13.77 0.00
CA THR A 53 -6.27 -13.91 -0.07
C THR A 53 -6.66 -14.92 -1.14
N VAL A 54 -6.05 -14.87 -2.33
CA VAL A 54 -6.27 -15.85 -3.40
C VAL A 54 -5.89 -17.26 -2.95
N ALA A 55 -4.74 -17.43 -2.28
CA ALA A 55 -4.31 -18.73 -1.77
C ALA A 55 -5.28 -19.30 -0.72
N VAL A 56 -5.75 -18.46 0.21
CA VAL A 56 -6.77 -18.83 1.20
C VAL A 56 -8.06 -19.27 0.50
N LEU A 57 -8.52 -18.53 -0.52
CA LEU A 57 -9.71 -18.90 -1.30
C LEU A 57 -9.52 -20.22 -2.04
N LEU A 58 -8.40 -20.44 -2.71
CA LEU A 58 -8.13 -21.67 -3.45
C LEU A 58 -8.08 -22.91 -2.55
N VAL A 59 -7.38 -22.83 -1.41
CA VAL A 59 -7.29 -23.94 -0.45
C VAL A 59 -8.67 -24.27 0.13
N ASN A 60 -9.46 -23.25 0.48
CA ASN A 60 -10.79 -23.48 1.04
C ASN A 60 -11.81 -23.91 -0.01
N TRP A 61 -11.66 -23.47 -1.26
CA TRP A 61 -12.45 -23.99 -2.39
C TRP A 61 -12.19 -25.47 -2.63
N ALA A 62 -10.92 -25.91 -2.57
CA ALA A 62 -10.59 -27.33 -2.67
C ALA A 62 -11.21 -28.15 -1.53
N ARG A 63 -11.16 -27.64 -0.28
CA ARG A 63 -11.83 -28.24 0.89
C ARG A 63 -13.35 -28.30 0.73
N TYR A 64 -13.94 -27.29 0.10
CA TYR A 64 -15.37 -27.24 -0.17
C TYR A 64 -15.77 -28.33 -1.18
N ARG A 65 -14.97 -28.51 -2.24
CA ARG A 65 -15.16 -29.56 -3.24
C ARG A 65 -15.02 -30.97 -2.68
N SER A 66 -14.21 -31.17 -1.64
CA SER A 66 -14.07 -32.46 -0.95
C SER A 66 -15.04 -32.65 0.23
N GLY A 67 -15.96 -31.71 0.47
CA GLY A 67 -16.98 -31.84 1.53
C GLY A 67 -16.46 -31.70 2.96
N ILE A 68 -15.20 -31.29 3.14
CA ILE A 68 -14.54 -31.13 4.45
C ILE A 68 -14.43 -29.65 4.87
N PHE A 69 -15.08 -28.75 4.14
CA PHE A 69 -15.04 -27.33 4.46
C PHE A 69 -15.95 -27.00 5.64
N TYR A 70 -15.35 -26.38 6.65
CA TYR A 70 -16.06 -25.81 7.78
C TYR A 70 -15.87 -24.30 7.78
N TYR A 71 -16.98 -23.56 7.78
CA TYR A 71 -16.95 -22.11 7.91
C TYR A 71 -16.58 -21.74 9.34
N THR A 72 -15.30 -21.47 9.58
CA THR A 72 -14.76 -21.16 10.91
C THR A 72 -14.49 -19.66 11.05
N PHE A 73 -14.49 -19.19 12.30
CA PHE A 73 -14.07 -17.82 12.61
C PHE A 73 -12.64 -17.52 12.12
N ALA A 74 -11.76 -18.52 12.12
CA ALA A 74 -10.40 -18.39 11.58
C ALA A 74 -10.39 -18.09 10.07
N PHE A 75 -11.22 -18.77 9.28
CA PHE A 75 -11.36 -18.50 7.85
C PHE A 75 -11.86 -17.07 7.59
N TYR A 76 -12.93 -16.67 8.29
CA TYR A 76 -13.46 -15.31 8.19
C TYR A 76 -12.42 -14.25 8.60
N GLY A 77 -11.71 -14.47 9.71
CA GLY A 77 -10.66 -13.57 10.18
C GLY A 77 -9.51 -13.40 9.20
N GLN A 78 -9.04 -14.49 8.56
CA GLN A 78 -8.00 -14.43 7.54
C GLN A 78 -8.45 -13.67 6.28
N LEU A 79 -9.67 -13.92 5.81
CA LEU A 79 -10.23 -13.17 4.67
C LEU A 79 -10.42 -11.70 4.99
N LEU A 80 -11.01 -11.38 6.14
CA LEU A 80 -11.22 -9.99 6.56
C LEU A 80 -9.89 -9.25 6.70
N LEU A 81 -8.88 -9.89 7.28
CA LEU A 81 -7.53 -9.34 7.39
C LEU A 81 -6.92 -9.06 6.00
N GLY A 82 -6.98 -10.04 5.09
CA GLY A 82 -6.47 -9.89 3.73
C GLY A 82 -7.16 -8.76 2.96
N VAL A 83 -8.49 -8.76 2.95
CA VAL A 83 -9.31 -7.74 2.28
C VAL A 83 -9.04 -6.35 2.87
N THR A 84 -9.02 -6.22 4.21
CA THR A 84 -8.74 -4.94 4.88
C THR A 84 -7.37 -4.40 4.51
N ALA A 85 -6.34 -5.26 4.50
CA ALA A 85 -4.99 -4.87 4.10
C ALA A 85 -4.91 -4.46 2.62
N ILE A 86 -5.60 -5.17 1.72
CA ILE A 86 -5.70 -4.81 0.29
C ILE A 86 -6.35 -3.43 0.12
N PHE A 87 -7.46 -3.16 0.82
CA PHE A 87 -8.13 -1.86 0.73
C PHE A 87 -7.26 -0.72 1.26
N LEU A 88 -6.67 -0.87 2.45
CA LEU A 88 -5.81 0.15 3.05
C LEU A 88 -4.57 0.43 2.20
N SER A 89 -3.92 -0.61 1.68
CA SER A 89 -2.78 -0.46 0.78
C SER A 89 -3.18 0.16 -0.57
N GLY A 90 -4.35 -0.18 -1.11
CA GLY A 90 -4.93 0.47 -2.29
C GLY A 90 -5.17 1.97 -2.09
N PHE A 91 -5.74 2.36 -0.95
CA PHE A 91 -5.82 3.77 -0.56
C PHE A 91 -4.43 4.41 -0.41
N GLY A 92 -3.47 3.68 0.17
CA GLY A 92 -2.08 4.12 0.28
C GLY A 92 -1.48 4.46 -1.07
N ILE A 93 -1.62 3.57 -2.06
CA ILE A 93 -1.19 3.79 -3.45
C ILE A 93 -1.89 5.02 -4.05
N HIS A 94 -3.21 5.15 -3.83
CA HIS A 94 -3.98 6.29 -4.35
C HIS A 94 -3.46 7.63 -3.81
N TYR A 95 -3.35 7.76 -2.48
CA TYR A 95 -2.87 8.97 -1.82
C TYR A 95 -1.39 9.24 -2.13
N ALA A 96 -0.56 8.20 -2.23
CA ALA A 96 0.84 8.28 -2.65
C ALA A 96 0.97 8.91 -4.03
N ARG A 97 0.21 8.41 -5.02
CA ARG A 97 0.22 8.95 -6.39
C ARG A 97 -0.22 10.41 -6.42
N ARG A 98 -1.26 10.78 -5.66
CA ARG A 98 -1.72 12.18 -5.57
C ARG A 98 -0.69 13.08 -4.88
N HIS A 99 -0.02 12.58 -3.84
CA HIS A 99 1.07 13.29 -3.17
C HIS A 99 2.25 13.55 -4.12
N ILE A 100 2.69 12.54 -4.87
CA ILE A 100 3.76 12.66 -5.88
C ILE A 100 3.39 13.67 -6.98
N ARG A 101 2.11 13.74 -7.35
CA ARG A 101 1.58 14.75 -8.29
C ARG A 101 1.50 16.17 -7.71
N GLY A 102 1.80 16.36 -6.42
CA GLY A 102 1.76 17.66 -5.75
C GLY A 102 0.36 18.13 -5.37
N VAL A 103 -0.61 17.23 -5.20
CA VAL A 103 -1.93 17.60 -4.69
C VAL A 103 -1.82 17.97 -3.21
N ALA A 104 -2.38 19.12 -2.83
CA ALA A 104 -2.35 19.59 -1.44
C ALA A 104 -3.12 18.65 -0.49
N GLY A 105 -2.77 18.66 0.80
CA GLY A 105 -3.46 17.89 1.85
C GLY A 105 -3.18 16.38 1.89
N GLN A 106 -2.65 15.79 0.82
CA GLN A 106 -2.45 14.34 0.73
C GLN A 106 -1.42 13.80 1.73
N ARG A 107 -0.45 14.62 2.13
CA ARG A 107 0.54 14.25 3.16
C ARG A 107 -0.12 13.91 4.50
N ARG A 108 -1.11 14.71 4.92
CA ARG A 108 -1.86 14.48 6.16
C ARG A 108 -2.70 13.21 6.06
N SER A 109 -3.35 12.98 4.91
CA SER A 109 -4.11 11.75 4.65
C SER A 109 -3.22 10.51 4.73
N LEU A 110 -2.00 10.56 4.19
CA LEU A 110 -1.05 9.44 4.28
C LEU A 110 -0.60 9.17 5.73
N TYR A 111 -0.31 10.21 6.52
CA TYR A 111 0.03 10.02 7.94
C TYR A 111 -1.10 9.35 8.71
N TRP A 112 -2.34 9.82 8.53
CA TRP A 112 -3.51 9.20 9.18
C TRP A 112 -3.72 7.76 8.73
N LEU A 113 -3.59 7.48 7.44
CA LEU A 113 -3.73 6.14 6.90
C LEU A 113 -2.66 5.19 7.47
N ASN A 114 -1.40 5.63 7.51
CA ASN A 114 -0.31 4.84 8.08
C ASN A 114 -0.50 4.64 9.59
N ALA A 115 -0.95 5.66 10.33
CA ALA A 115 -1.25 5.54 11.76
C ALA A 115 -2.41 4.56 12.01
N ALA A 116 -3.50 4.64 11.24
CA ALA A 116 -4.60 3.70 11.31
C ALA A 116 -4.16 2.27 10.98
N THR A 117 -3.30 2.10 9.99
CA THR A 117 -2.72 0.80 9.62
C THR A 117 -1.89 0.23 10.77
N ILE A 118 -1.01 1.04 11.38
CA ILE A 118 -0.21 0.59 12.53
C ILE A 118 -1.14 0.22 13.69
N ALA A 119 -2.10 1.06 14.05
CA ALA A 119 -3.03 0.80 15.15
C ALA A 119 -3.85 -0.49 14.94
N LEU A 120 -4.25 -0.78 13.70
CA LEU A 120 -5.08 -1.94 13.38
C LEU A 120 -4.26 -3.25 13.33
N PHE A 121 -3.03 -3.22 12.81
CA PHE A 121 -2.25 -4.44 12.58
C PHE A 121 -1.20 -4.75 13.67
N LEU A 122 -0.72 -3.75 14.41
CA LEU A 122 0.25 -3.95 15.49
C LEU A 122 -0.22 -4.96 16.56
N PRO A 123 -1.47 -4.91 17.08
CA PRO A 123 -1.92 -5.89 18.07
C PRO A 123 -2.11 -7.30 17.48
N VAL A 124 -2.15 -7.44 16.15
CA VAL A 124 -2.33 -8.73 15.46
C VAL A 124 -1.00 -9.48 15.31
N ILE A 125 0.15 -8.78 15.37
CA ILE A 125 1.48 -9.38 15.16
C ILE A 125 1.76 -10.60 16.04
N PRO A 126 1.49 -10.59 17.36
CA PRO A 126 1.76 -11.76 18.22
C PRO A 126 0.92 -12.98 17.85
N LEU A 127 -0.26 -12.76 17.25
CA LEU A 127 -1.19 -13.81 16.86
C LEU A 127 -0.95 -14.31 15.44
N ASN A 128 -0.53 -13.41 14.54
CA ASN A 128 -0.26 -13.72 13.16
C ASN A 128 0.87 -12.83 12.61
N PRO A 129 2.06 -13.42 12.31
CA PRO A 129 3.21 -12.66 11.82
C PRO A 129 2.98 -11.99 10.46
N ILE A 130 1.97 -12.43 9.69
CA ILE A 130 1.55 -11.78 8.44
C ILE A 130 1.14 -10.31 8.68
N GLY A 131 0.64 -9.99 9.88
CA GLY A 131 0.31 -8.63 10.28
C GLY A 131 1.52 -7.68 10.39
N ALA A 132 2.75 -8.19 10.45
CA ALA A 132 3.95 -7.35 10.52
C ALA A 132 4.21 -6.58 9.22
N LEU A 133 3.87 -7.17 8.07
CA LEU A 133 4.13 -6.61 6.75
C LEU A 133 3.44 -5.24 6.52
N PRO A 134 2.13 -5.06 6.77
CA PRO A 134 1.48 -3.75 6.68
C PRO A 134 2.03 -2.73 7.69
N VAL A 135 2.46 -3.17 8.88
CA VAL A 135 3.08 -2.28 9.89
C VAL A 135 4.44 -1.77 9.43
N LEU A 136 5.32 -2.65 8.95
CA LEU A 136 6.63 -2.28 8.42
C LEU A 136 6.51 -1.36 7.21
N ALA A 137 5.57 -1.64 6.31
CA ALA A 137 5.28 -0.77 5.17
C ALA A 137 4.78 0.62 5.60
N ALA A 138 3.88 0.69 6.59
CA ALA A 138 3.40 1.96 7.12
C ALA A 138 4.53 2.76 7.78
N LEU A 139 5.41 2.12 8.56
CA LEU A 139 6.60 2.75 9.15
C LEU A 139 7.56 3.27 8.08
N LEU A 140 7.84 2.46 7.05
CA LEU A 140 8.68 2.88 5.92
C LEU A 140 8.06 4.07 5.18
N SER A 141 6.75 4.07 4.97
CA SER A 141 6.01 5.18 4.33
C SER A 141 6.09 6.46 5.18
N VAL A 142 5.89 6.36 6.50
CA VAL A 142 6.04 7.48 7.44
C VAL A 142 7.46 8.04 7.41
N LEU A 143 8.47 7.18 7.49
CA LEU A 143 9.88 7.58 7.41
C LEU A 143 10.17 8.32 6.09
N THR A 144 9.68 7.76 4.98
CA THR A 144 9.81 8.35 3.64
C THR A 144 9.14 9.72 3.55
N LEU A 145 7.97 9.90 4.17
CA LEU A 145 7.26 11.18 4.24
C LEU A 145 7.98 12.23 5.07
N VAL A 146 8.76 11.84 6.07
CA VAL A 146 9.60 12.77 6.85
C VAL A 146 10.72 13.33 5.97
N PHE A 147 11.35 12.49 5.16
CA PHE A 147 12.43 12.90 4.26
C PHE A 147 11.98 13.50 2.92
N SER A 148 10.72 13.29 2.53
CA SER A 148 10.17 13.88 1.31
C SER A 148 9.88 15.37 1.52
N LYS A 149 10.57 16.24 0.76
CA LYS A 149 10.26 17.68 0.74
C LYS A 149 8.86 17.90 0.19
N ALA A 150 8.06 18.73 0.86
CA ALA A 150 6.74 19.10 0.39
C ALA A 150 6.86 19.77 -0.98
N HIS A 151 6.38 19.11 -2.04
CA HIS A 151 6.33 19.72 -3.36
C HIS A 151 5.23 20.78 -3.38
N PRO A 152 5.54 22.06 -3.66
CA PRO A 152 4.51 23.07 -3.82
C PRO A 152 3.61 22.68 -5.00
N GLY A 153 2.32 22.50 -4.70
CA GLY A 153 1.33 22.07 -5.68
C GLY A 153 1.12 23.10 -6.80
N PRO A 154 0.53 22.69 -7.94
CA PRO A 154 0.27 23.57 -9.08
C PRO A 154 -0.65 24.77 -8.79
N VAL A 155 -1.36 24.75 -7.66
CA VAL A 155 -2.50 25.65 -7.40
C VAL A 155 -2.08 27.00 -6.81
N ALA A 156 -0.88 27.12 -6.23
CA ALA A 156 -0.43 28.39 -5.63
C ALA A 156 -0.04 29.47 -6.66
N GLY A 157 0.14 29.11 -7.94
CA GLY A 157 0.55 30.04 -9.00
C GLY A 157 -0.58 30.59 -9.88
N ALA A 158 -1.74 29.92 -9.92
CA ALA A 158 -2.85 30.34 -10.78
C ALA A 158 -3.69 31.45 -10.14
N GLY A 159 -3.89 31.41 -8.82
CA GLY A 159 -4.64 32.46 -8.10
C GLY A 159 -3.93 33.81 -8.04
N LYS A 160 -2.58 33.82 -8.04
CA LYS A 160 -1.82 35.09 -8.08
C LYS A 160 -1.76 35.73 -9.46
N LYS A 161 -1.85 34.94 -10.55
CA LYS A 161 -1.89 35.50 -11.91
C LYS A 161 -3.26 36.06 -12.29
N ALA A 162 -4.34 35.53 -11.71
CA ALA A 162 -5.68 36.08 -11.91
C ALA A 162 -5.89 37.42 -11.15
N LEU A 163 -5.28 37.58 -9.97
CA LEU A 163 -5.39 38.80 -9.17
C LEU A 163 -4.44 39.93 -9.62
N ALA A 164 -3.38 39.62 -10.38
CA ALA A 164 -2.47 40.61 -10.96
C ALA A 164 -2.89 41.09 -12.36
N ALA A 165 -3.99 40.54 -12.89
CA ALA A 165 -4.56 40.88 -14.19
C ALA A 165 -5.94 41.56 -14.07
N ALA A 166 -6.37 41.86 -12.85
CA ALA A 166 -7.55 42.66 -12.51
C ALA A 166 -7.08 43.96 -11.85
#